data_AF-A0A8J2KVL0-F1
#
_entry.id   AF-A0A8J2KVL0-F1
#
_cell.length_a   1.000
_cell.length_b   1.000
_cell.length_c   1.000
_cell.angle_alpha   90.00
_cell.angle_beta   90.00
_cell.angle_gamma   90.00
#
_symmetry.space_group_name_H-M   'P 1'
#
loop_
_entity.id
_entity.type
_entity.pdbx_description
1 polymer ?
#
loop_
_entity_poly.entity_id
_entity_poly.type
_entity_poly.pdbx_seq_one_letter_code
_entity_poly.pdbx_strand_id
1 'polypeptide(L)'
;NLNCHFQVFERRSAKIVTTVVSQFSSAFAYYWREFFPETELRYPPSFDCRMVLYPTDQNLRDYLCWRQADCHINNLYNTTFWTLVLKGGLSNNDAQKELSGTLSGDKNEILFSRFGINYNSEPELYRKGTVLVLPATSARFLSPKERNKKNIKAERIQLEGQSLKDRLESGVLELNCDIIGEAFWQEYPYLLNPNALKNLKNE
;
A
#
# COMPACT_ATOMS: atom_id res chain seq x y z
N ASN A 1 -18.80 -6.87 -1.93
CA ASN A 1 -18.33 -6.96 -3.32
C ASN A 1 -17.61 -5.70 -3.78
N LEU A 2 -16.29 -5.68 -3.55
CA LEU A 2 -15.35 -4.82 -4.29
C LEU A 2 -15.61 -5.01 -5.80
N ASN A 3 -16.23 -4.02 -6.45
CA ASN A 3 -16.54 -3.92 -7.89
C ASN A 3 -16.53 -5.24 -8.71
N CYS A 4 -17.26 -6.27 -8.28
CA CYS A 4 -17.26 -7.56 -8.97
C CYS A 4 -17.89 -7.49 -10.37
N HIS A 5 -18.63 -6.39 -10.62
CA HIS A 5 -19.25 -6.04 -11.89
C HIS A 5 -18.33 -5.30 -12.86
N PHE A 6 -17.04 -5.17 -12.56
CA PHE A 6 -16.05 -4.57 -13.45
C PHE A 6 -16.04 -5.23 -14.85
N GLN A 7 -16.13 -4.41 -15.90
CA GLN A 7 -16.23 -4.87 -17.32
C GLN A 7 -15.04 -4.45 -18.19
N VAL A 8 -14.00 -3.82 -17.63
CA VAL A 8 -12.87 -3.34 -18.43
C VAL A 8 -12.22 -4.49 -19.19
N PHE A 9 -11.95 -4.23 -20.48
CA PHE A 9 -11.45 -5.22 -21.44
C PHE A 9 -12.24 -6.53 -21.48
N GLU A 10 -13.54 -6.50 -21.17
CA GLU A 10 -14.39 -7.70 -21.07
C GLU A 10 -13.79 -8.73 -20.11
N ARG A 11 -13.09 -8.26 -19.06
CA ARG A 11 -12.45 -9.09 -18.04
C ARG A 11 -11.34 -10.00 -18.60
N ARG A 12 -10.82 -9.71 -19.79
CA ARG A 12 -9.69 -10.45 -20.38
C ARG A 12 -8.43 -10.23 -19.55
N SER A 13 -8.05 -11.25 -18.78
CA SER A 13 -6.87 -11.24 -17.90
C SER A 13 -5.61 -10.73 -18.60
N ALA A 14 -5.31 -11.25 -19.81
CA ALA A 14 -4.14 -10.83 -20.57
C ALA A 14 -4.11 -9.31 -20.84
N LYS A 15 -5.26 -8.67 -21.12
CA LYS A 15 -5.31 -7.21 -21.36
C LYS A 15 -5.17 -6.41 -20.08
N ILE A 16 -5.80 -6.85 -19.00
CA ILE A 16 -5.69 -6.20 -17.70
C ILE A 16 -4.25 -6.24 -17.20
N VAL A 17 -3.65 -7.44 -17.16
CA VAL A 17 -2.26 -7.65 -16.70
C VAL A 17 -1.27 -6.85 -17.53
N THR A 18 -1.33 -6.97 -18.86
CA THR A 18 -0.39 -6.26 -19.74
C THR A 18 -0.55 -4.74 -19.68
N THR A 19 -1.76 -4.23 -19.48
CA THR A 19 -1.99 -2.78 -19.32
C THR A 19 -1.46 -2.27 -17.98
N VAL A 20 -1.69 -3.00 -16.88
CA VAL A 20 -1.20 -2.61 -15.55
C VAL A 20 0.33 -2.60 -15.53
N VAL A 21 0.97 -3.67 -16.01
CA VAL A 21 2.43 -3.78 -15.97
C VAL A 21 3.12 -2.81 -16.93
N SER A 22 2.55 -2.54 -18.10
CA SER A 22 3.12 -1.58 -19.05
C SER A 22 3.02 -0.16 -18.52
N GLN A 23 1.88 0.20 -17.91
CA GLN A 23 1.68 1.51 -17.30
C GLN A 23 2.59 1.71 -16.08
N PHE A 24 2.75 0.67 -15.24
CA PHE A 24 3.65 0.75 -14.09
C PHE A 24 5.11 0.89 -14.53
N SER A 25 5.56 0.07 -15.49
CA SER A 25 6.93 0.13 -16.01
C SER A 25 7.26 1.49 -16.62
N SER A 26 6.35 2.05 -17.42
CA SER A 26 6.55 3.36 -18.05
C SER A 26 6.53 4.49 -17.03
N ALA A 27 5.61 4.46 -16.07
CA ALA A 27 5.55 5.45 -15.00
C ALA A 27 6.79 5.42 -14.11
N PHE A 28 7.30 4.23 -13.75
CA PHE A 28 8.51 4.09 -12.96
C PHE A 28 9.72 4.74 -13.65
N ALA A 29 9.93 4.46 -14.94
CA ALA A 29 11.02 5.06 -15.69
C ALA A 29 10.83 6.58 -15.89
N TYR A 30 9.59 7.02 -16.12
CA TYR A 30 9.25 8.42 -16.33
C TYR A 30 9.50 9.27 -15.07
N TYR A 31 8.99 8.83 -13.91
CA TYR A 31 9.11 9.54 -12.65
C TYR A 31 10.44 9.31 -11.93
N TRP A 32 11.32 8.43 -12.43
CA TRP A 32 12.60 8.09 -11.79
C TRP A 32 13.42 9.33 -11.37
N ARG A 33 13.55 10.32 -12.26
CA ARG A 33 14.34 11.54 -11.99
C ARG A 33 13.71 12.46 -10.94
N GLU A 34 12.41 12.35 -10.70
CA GLU A 34 11.75 13.13 -9.64
C GLU A 34 12.13 12.61 -8.25
N PHE A 35 12.33 11.29 -8.11
CA PHE A 35 12.74 10.67 -6.85
C PHE A 35 14.26 10.52 -6.71
N PHE A 36 14.98 10.38 -7.82
CA PHE A 36 16.43 10.18 -7.86
C PHE A 36 17.09 11.13 -8.86
N PRO A 37 17.18 12.44 -8.56
CA PRO A 37 17.68 13.45 -9.50
C PRO A 37 19.15 13.21 -9.90
N GLU A 38 19.97 12.74 -8.95
CA GLU A 38 21.41 12.54 -9.13
C GLU A 38 21.79 11.12 -9.57
N THR A 39 20.83 10.18 -9.59
CA THR A 39 21.11 8.77 -9.94
C THR A 39 20.53 8.47 -11.30
N GLU A 40 21.39 8.20 -12.29
CA GLU A 40 20.93 7.78 -13.61
C GLU A 40 20.41 6.34 -13.63
N LEU A 41 19.32 6.13 -14.38
CA LEU A 41 18.77 4.80 -14.63
C LEU A 41 19.68 4.05 -15.62
N ARG A 42 20.43 3.06 -15.12
CA ARG A 42 21.43 2.32 -15.92
C ARG A 42 20.84 1.33 -16.91
N TYR A 43 19.65 0.82 -16.64
CA TYR A 43 18.94 -0.15 -17.48
C TYR A 43 17.43 -0.01 -17.29
N PRO A 44 16.62 -0.35 -18.31
CA PRO A 44 15.16 -0.29 -18.19
C PRO A 44 14.68 -1.30 -17.14
N PRO A 45 13.88 -0.87 -16.14
CA PRO A 45 13.33 -1.76 -15.13
C PRO A 45 12.25 -2.65 -15.74
N SER A 46 12.10 -3.85 -15.19
CA SER A 46 11.10 -4.83 -15.60
C SER A 46 10.35 -5.35 -14.38
N PHE A 47 9.07 -5.64 -14.56
CA PHE A 47 8.16 -6.05 -13.48
C PHE A 47 7.35 -7.28 -13.88
N ASP A 48 7.16 -8.20 -12.93
CA ASP A 48 6.19 -9.29 -13.05
C ASP A 48 4.81 -8.80 -12.62
N CYS A 49 3.76 -9.29 -13.27
CA CYS A 49 2.38 -8.99 -12.93
C CYS A 49 1.52 -10.24 -13.09
N ARG A 50 0.73 -10.54 -12.06
CA ARG A 50 -0.22 -11.65 -12.06
C ARG A 50 -1.60 -11.19 -11.63
N MET A 51 -2.62 -11.85 -12.17
CA MET A 51 -4.01 -11.64 -11.78
C MET A 51 -4.50 -12.84 -10.97
N VAL A 52 -5.06 -12.57 -9.80
CA VAL A 52 -5.62 -13.58 -8.90
C VAL A 52 -7.08 -13.23 -8.64
N LEU A 53 -7.96 -14.24 -8.64
CA LEU A 53 -9.39 -14.08 -8.40
C LEU A 53 -9.71 -14.51 -6.97
N TYR A 54 -10.37 -13.62 -6.23
CA TYR A 54 -10.89 -13.91 -4.89
C TYR A 54 -12.42 -13.97 -4.94
N PRO A 55 -13.03 -15.11 -4.57
CA PRO A 55 -14.47 -15.30 -4.71
C PRO A 55 -15.28 -14.57 -3.63
N THR A 56 -14.65 -14.22 -2.50
CA THR A 56 -15.30 -13.54 -1.38
C THR A 56 -14.48 -12.35 -0.91
N ASP A 57 -15.17 -11.38 -0.28
CA ASP A 57 -14.53 -10.23 0.38
C ASP A 57 -13.57 -10.70 1.48
N GLN A 58 -13.86 -11.81 2.18
CA GLN A 58 -12.98 -12.37 3.19
C GLN A 58 -11.65 -12.84 2.58
N ASN A 59 -11.67 -13.57 1.45
CA ASN A 59 -10.42 -14.02 0.83
C ASN A 59 -9.55 -12.85 0.34
N LEU A 60 -10.17 -11.75 -0.08
CA LEU A 60 -9.45 -10.53 -0.44
C LEU A 60 -8.81 -9.87 0.79
N ARG A 61 -9.54 -9.77 1.91
CA ARG A 61 -8.98 -9.25 3.18
C ARG A 61 -7.81 -10.12 3.62
N ASP A 62 -7.99 -11.44 3.67
CA ASP A 62 -6.94 -12.39 4.05
C ASP A 62 -5.68 -12.22 3.18
N TYR A 63 -5.85 -12.03 1.87
CA TYR A 63 -4.73 -11.75 0.97
C TYR A 63 -4.00 -10.46 1.31
N LEU A 64 -4.73 -9.36 1.52
CA LEU A 64 -4.13 -8.06 1.86
C LEU A 64 -3.44 -8.10 3.23
N CYS A 65 -4.06 -8.73 4.22
CA CYS A 65 -3.47 -8.99 5.53
C CYS A 65 -2.18 -9.80 5.41
N TRP A 66 -2.18 -10.84 4.57
CA TRP A 66 -0.99 -11.65 4.31
C TRP A 66 0.14 -10.83 3.67
N ARG A 67 -0.16 -9.93 2.72
CA ARG A 67 0.85 -9.02 2.14
C ARG A 67 1.40 -8.03 3.17
N GLN A 68 0.57 -7.49 4.06
CA GLN A 68 1.06 -6.60 5.13
C GLN A 68 1.88 -7.34 6.19
N ALA A 69 1.50 -8.56 6.56
CA ALA A 69 2.29 -9.40 7.47
C ALA A 69 3.66 -9.74 6.87
N ASP A 70 3.71 -10.06 5.57
CA ASP A 70 4.95 -10.30 4.82
C ASP A 70 5.86 -9.05 4.82
N CYS A 71 5.29 -7.86 4.60
CA CYS A 71 6.00 -6.59 4.72
C CYS A 71 6.62 -6.41 6.12
N HIS A 72 5.86 -6.65 7.18
CA HIS A 72 6.34 -6.50 8.55
C HIS A 72 7.50 -7.46 8.87
N ILE A 73 7.36 -8.73 8.49
CA ILE A 73 8.38 -9.78 8.73
C ILE A 73 9.67 -9.43 7.98
N ASN A 74 9.55 -9.10 6.68
CA ASN A 74 10.70 -8.79 5.84
C ASN A 74 11.38 -7.50 6.29
N ASN A 75 10.62 -6.46 6.67
CA ASN A 75 11.19 -5.21 7.14
C ASN A 75 11.94 -5.38 8.47
N LEU A 76 11.37 -6.12 9.43
CA LEU A 76 12.06 -6.41 10.70
C LEU A 76 13.36 -7.19 10.45
N TYR A 77 13.31 -8.23 9.62
CA TYR A 77 14.50 -9.00 9.26
C TYR A 77 15.57 -8.11 8.60
N ASN A 78 15.20 -7.33 7.57
CA ASN A 78 16.14 -6.50 6.83
C ASN A 78 16.71 -5.37 7.69
N THR A 79 15.91 -4.77 8.56
CA THR A 79 16.37 -3.73 9.49
C THR A 79 17.43 -4.31 10.43
N THR A 80 17.17 -5.47 11.05
CA THR A 80 18.16 -6.13 11.90
C THR A 80 19.40 -6.56 11.12
N PHE A 81 19.22 -7.17 9.95
CA PHE A 81 20.31 -7.64 9.08
C PHE A 81 21.25 -6.51 8.69
N TRP A 82 20.73 -5.43 8.12
CA TRP A 82 21.56 -4.30 7.70
C TRP A 82 22.14 -3.52 8.88
N THR A 83 21.48 -3.51 10.04
CA THR A 83 22.07 -2.95 11.26
C THR A 83 23.28 -3.77 11.71
N LEU A 84 23.20 -5.10 11.71
CA LEU A 84 24.32 -5.98 12.05
C LEU A 84 25.50 -5.78 11.08
N VAL A 85 25.23 -5.63 9.78
CA VAL A 85 26.27 -5.41 8.77
C VAL A 85 26.87 -4.00 8.89
N LEU A 86 26.05 -2.96 8.82
CA LEU A 86 26.52 -1.57 8.68
C LEU A 86 27.00 -0.95 10.00
N LYS A 87 26.35 -1.29 11.13
CA LYS A 87 26.72 -0.77 12.46
C LYS A 87 27.48 -1.79 13.30
N GLY A 88 27.14 -3.08 13.17
CA GLY A 88 27.82 -4.17 13.88
C GLY A 88 29.12 -4.62 13.23
N GLY A 89 29.36 -4.25 11.96
CA GLY A 89 30.56 -4.64 11.22
C GLY A 89 30.62 -6.12 10.83
N LEU A 90 29.49 -6.83 10.88
CA LEU A 90 29.42 -8.24 10.47
C LEU A 90 29.48 -8.37 8.95
N SER A 91 29.98 -9.51 8.47
CA SER A 91 29.81 -9.89 7.07
C SER A 91 28.35 -10.29 6.80
N ASN A 92 27.91 -10.21 5.55
CA ASN A 92 26.57 -10.65 5.15
C ASN A 92 26.27 -12.10 5.57
N ASN A 93 27.26 -12.98 5.47
CA ASN A 93 27.11 -14.40 5.84
C ASN A 93 26.95 -14.57 7.36
N ASP A 94 27.69 -13.80 8.15
CA ASP A 94 27.63 -13.90 9.60
C ASP A 94 26.34 -13.30 10.14
N ALA A 95 25.90 -12.16 9.59
CA ALA A 95 24.59 -11.58 9.92
C ALA A 95 23.44 -12.55 9.57
N GLN A 96 23.51 -13.23 8.42
CA GLN A 96 22.51 -14.23 8.05
C GLN A 96 22.50 -15.43 9.02
N LYS A 97 23.68 -15.95 9.39
CA LYS A 97 23.79 -17.06 10.36
C LYS A 97 23.25 -16.66 11.72
N GLU A 98 23.56 -15.46 12.18
CA GLU A 98 23.08 -14.97 13.48
C GLU A 98 21.55 -14.81 13.50
N LEU A 99 20.95 -14.37 12.39
CA LEU A 99 19.50 -14.26 12.27
C LEU A 99 18.79 -15.59 11.99
N SER A 100 19.53 -16.65 11.65
CA SER A 100 18.96 -17.96 11.33
C SER A 100 18.29 -18.57 12.56
N GLY A 101 17.02 -18.95 12.43
CA GLY A 101 16.24 -19.57 13.52
C GLY A 101 15.72 -18.59 14.58
N THR A 102 16.07 -17.30 14.50
CA THR A 102 15.57 -16.28 15.43
C THR A 102 14.09 -15.97 15.20
N LEU A 103 13.38 -15.66 16.27
CA LEU A 103 12.00 -15.18 16.25
C LEU A 103 11.94 -13.65 16.12
N SER A 104 10.74 -13.09 16.05
CA SER A 104 10.55 -11.63 15.98
C SER A 104 10.99 -10.92 17.26
N GLY A 105 10.83 -11.55 18.43
CA GLY A 105 11.27 -11.01 19.72
C GLY A 105 12.78 -10.82 19.76
N ASP A 106 13.53 -11.86 19.40
CA ASP A 106 15.00 -11.85 19.37
C ASP A 106 15.54 -10.74 18.45
N LYS A 107 14.93 -10.52 17.28
CA LYS A 107 15.33 -9.45 16.34
C LYS A 107 15.12 -8.06 16.93
N ASN A 108 14.01 -7.86 17.64
CA ASN A 108 13.77 -6.60 18.35
C ASN A 108 14.78 -6.40 19.49
N GLU A 109 15.11 -7.46 20.22
CA GLU A 109 16.11 -7.41 21.29
C GLU A 109 17.51 -7.11 20.74
N ILE A 110 17.91 -7.70 19.61
CA ILE A 110 19.18 -7.40 18.94
C ILE A 110 19.24 -5.91 18.58
N LEU A 111 18.19 -5.37 17.95
CA LEU A 111 18.11 -3.96 17.58
C LEU A 111 18.20 -3.04 18.80
N PHE A 112 17.45 -3.35 19.85
CA PHE A 112 17.37 -2.51 21.04
C PHE A 112 18.64 -2.59 21.90
N SER A 113 19.04 -3.79 22.32
CA SER A 113 20.11 -3.98 23.30
C SER A 113 21.49 -3.67 22.73
N ARG A 114 21.75 -3.97 21.45
CA ARG A 114 23.09 -3.76 20.86
C ARG A 114 23.24 -2.42 20.16
N PHE A 115 22.15 -1.89 19.61
CA PHE A 115 22.20 -0.70 18.75
C PHE A 115 21.34 0.46 19.25
N GLY A 116 20.58 0.28 20.33
CA GLY A 116 19.68 1.30 20.87
C GLY A 116 18.51 1.64 19.94
N ILE A 117 18.18 0.76 18.98
CA ILE A 117 17.14 1.00 17.98
C ILE A 117 15.83 0.38 18.46
N ASN A 118 14.82 1.21 18.68
CA ASN A 118 13.46 0.75 18.90
C ASN A 118 12.74 0.60 17.54
N TYR A 119 12.53 -0.64 17.10
CA TYR A 119 11.86 -0.92 15.83
C TYR A 119 10.48 -0.25 15.71
N ASN A 120 9.73 -0.12 16.81
CA ASN A 120 8.41 0.53 16.77
C ASN A 120 8.47 2.03 16.45
N SER A 121 9.66 2.65 16.58
CA SER A 121 9.91 4.04 16.22
C SER A 121 10.29 4.22 14.75
N GLU A 122 10.52 3.12 14.01
CA GLU A 122 10.74 3.21 12.56
C GLU A 122 9.50 3.77 11.83
N PRO A 123 9.69 4.48 10.71
CA PRO A 123 8.59 5.02 9.92
C PRO A 123 7.52 3.98 9.59
N GLU A 124 6.24 4.36 9.70
CA GLU A 124 5.12 3.48 9.41
C GLU A 124 5.15 2.98 7.96
N LEU A 125 5.61 3.82 7.04
CA LEU A 125 5.86 3.44 5.64
C LEU A 125 6.66 2.13 5.53
N TYR A 126 7.72 1.97 6.32
CA TYR A 126 8.57 0.77 6.27
C TYR A 126 7.95 -0.41 7.01
N ARG A 127 7.25 -0.15 8.12
CA ARG A 127 6.66 -1.21 8.96
C ARG A 127 5.34 -1.76 8.42
N LYS A 128 4.56 -0.95 7.71
CA LYS A 128 3.18 -1.23 7.30
C LYS A 128 2.98 -1.16 5.78
N GLY A 129 3.93 -0.58 5.04
CA GLY A 129 3.81 -0.35 3.61
C GLY A 129 2.89 0.84 3.29
N THR A 130 2.52 0.94 2.02
CA THR A 130 1.62 2.00 1.51
C THR A 130 0.32 1.39 1.02
N VAL A 131 -0.79 1.96 1.48
CA VAL A 131 -2.15 1.62 1.04
C VAL A 131 -2.72 2.79 0.26
N LEU A 132 -3.15 2.52 -0.97
CA LEU A 132 -3.82 3.49 -1.82
C LEU A 132 -5.32 3.21 -1.85
N VAL A 133 -6.12 4.17 -1.40
CA VAL A 133 -7.58 4.05 -1.29
C VAL A 133 -8.25 5.16 -2.08
N LEU A 134 -9.26 4.80 -2.87
CA LEU A 134 -10.10 5.82 -3.52
C LEU A 134 -11.02 6.42 -2.44
N PRO A 135 -11.05 7.75 -2.25
CA PRO A 135 -12.02 8.38 -1.36
C PRO A 135 -13.45 8.12 -1.86
N ALA A 136 -14.39 8.02 -0.91
CA ALA A 136 -15.81 7.80 -1.20
C ALA A 136 -16.41 8.85 -2.15
N THR A 137 -15.90 10.08 -2.13
CA THR A 137 -16.30 11.16 -3.05
C THR A 137 -15.91 10.84 -4.50
N SER A 138 -14.72 10.29 -4.72
CA SER A 138 -14.23 9.86 -6.04
C SER A 138 -14.89 8.57 -6.53
N ALA A 139 -15.26 7.67 -5.61
CA ALA A 139 -15.98 6.44 -5.93
C ALA A 139 -17.36 6.68 -6.57
N ARG A 140 -17.97 7.86 -6.35
CA ARG A 140 -19.23 8.27 -7.00
C ARG A 140 -19.11 8.40 -8.52
N PHE A 141 -17.90 8.69 -9.04
CA PHE A 141 -17.66 8.81 -10.49
C PHE A 141 -17.60 7.47 -11.23
N LEU A 142 -17.53 6.34 -10.51
CA LEU A 142 -17.51 5.01 -11.11
C LEU A 142 -18.91 4.44 -11.38
N SER A 143 -19.99 5.12 -10.98
CA SER A 143 -21.34 4.75 -11.39
C SER A 143 -21.71 5.46 -12.71
N PRO A 144 -21.97 4.73 -13.82
CA PRO A 144 -22.36 5.36 -15.09
C PRO A 144 -23.72 6.09 -15.03
N LYS A 145 -24.50 5.91 -13.96
CA LYS A 145 -25.90 6.34 -13.88
C LYS A 145 -26.10 7.75 -13.30
N GLU A 146 -25.08 8.38 -12.72
CA GLU A 146 -25.25 9.66 -12.01
C GLU A 146 -24.47 10.84 -12.63
N ARG A 147 -24.17 10.78 -13.94
CA ARG A 147 -23.52 11.89 -14.67
C ARG A 147 -24.35 13.18 -14.78
N ASN A 148 -25.55 13.24 -14.21
CA ASN A 148 -26.53 14.30 -14.54
C ASN A 148 -27.07 15.13 -13.37
N LYS A 149 -26.33 15.29 -12.27
CA LYS A 149 -26.64 16.34 -11.29
C LYS A 149 -25.42 17.17 -10.92
N LYS A 150 -25.42 18.41 -11.42
CA LYS A 150 -24.54 19.51 -11.03
C LYS A 150 -24.61 19.78 -9.52
N ASN A 151 -23.51 20.31 -9.00
CA ASN A 151 -23.30 20.95 -7.70
C ASN A 151 -23.20 20.03 -6.49
N ILE A 152 -21.96 19.74 -6.06
CA ILE A 152 -21.66 19.40 -4.67
C ILE A 152 -20.55 20.34 -4.20
N LYS A 153 -20.90 21.24 -3.27
CA LYS A 153 -19.97 22.09 -2.53
C LYS A 153 -19.05 21.20 -1.70
N ALA A 154 -17.74 21.37 -1.84
CA ALA A 154 -16.74 20.68 -1.04
C ALA A 154 -16.71 21.28 0.37
N GLU A 155 -17.18 20.52 1.37
CA GLU A 155 -16.97 20.85 2.78
C GLU A 155 -15.55 20.45 3.20
N ARG A 156 -14.88 21.39 3.86
CA ARG A 156 -13.49 21.27 4.35
C ARG A 156 -13.44 20.34 5.56
N ILE A 157 -12.74 19.22 5.44
CA ILE A 157 -12.20 18.50 6.61
C ILE A 157 -10.77 19.03 6.81
N GLN A 158 -10.52 19.68 7.93
CA GLN A 158 -9.20 20.19 8.33
C GLN A 158 -8.36 19.05 8.90
N LEU A 159 -7.32 18.65 8.18
CA LEU A 159 -6.15 17.93 8.71
C LEU A 159 -4.91 18.60 8.11
N GLU A 160 -3.98 19.01 8.97
CA GLU A 160 -2.81 19.82 8.62
C GLU A 160 -1.72 19.02 7.89
N GLY A 161 -1.06 19.65 6.91
CA GLY A 161 0.17 19.15 6.27
C GLY A 161 0.04 18.78 4.79
N GLN A 162 0.64 19.61 3.91
CA GLN A 162 0.74 19.49 2.45
C GLN A 162 -0.59 19.46 1.65
N SER A 163 -0.97 20.67 1.19
CA SER A 163 -1.85 21.02 0.06
C SER A 163 -2.89 19.96 -0.35
N LEU A 164 -4.06 20.02 0.31
CA LEU A 164 -5.31 19.36 -0.09
C LEU A 164 -5.63 19.49 -1.60
N LYS A 165 -5.16 20.53 -2.28
CA LYS A 165 -5.41 20.75 -3.71
C LYS A 165 -4.79 19.64 -4.58
N ASP A 166 -3.54 19.28 -4.31
CA ASP A 166 -2.81 18.31 -5.15
C ASP A 166 -3.31 16.87 -4.92
N ARG A 167 -3.77 16.57 -3.69
CA ARG A 167 -4.32 15.25 -3.30
C ARG A 167 -5.79 15.06 -3.70
N LEU A 168 -6.58 16.14 -3.79
CA LEU A 168 -7.95 16.09 -4.31
C LEU A 168 -8.00 15.97 -5.84
N GLU A 169 -7.00 16.48 -6.56
CA GLU A 169 -6.91 16.32 -8.01
C GLU A 169 -6.51 14.90 -8.45
N SER A 170 -5.73 14.16 -7.63
CA SER A 170 -5.36 12.77 -7.94
C SER A 170 -6.46 11.73 -7.68
N GLY A 171 -7.44 12.06 -6.84
CA GLY A 171 -8.55 11.19 -6.51
C GLY A 171 -8.18 9.92 -5.72
N VAL A 172 -6.98 9.85 -5.12
CA VAL A 172 -6.46 8.71 -4.34
C VAL A 172 -5.90 9.18 -3.00
N LEU A 173 -6.27 8.51 -1.91
CA LEU A 173 -5.71 8.69 -0.56
C LEU A 173 -4.56 7.71 -0.35
N GLU A 174 -3.44 8.22 0.13
CA GLU A 174 -2.26 7.44 0.53
C GLU A 174 -2.20 7.32 2.05
N LEU A 175 -2.10 6.10 2.56
CA LEU A 175 -2.09 5.76 3.98
C LEU A 175 -0.96 4.77 4.32
N ASN A 176 -0.38 4.90 5.51
CA ASN A 176 0.61 3.95 6.07
C ASN A 176 0.07 3.32 7.36
N CYS A 177 -1.08 2.67 7.29
CA CYS A 177 -1.82 2.19 8.47
C CYS A 177 -1.93 0.65 8.51
N ASP A 178 -2.38 0.12 9.65
CA ASP A 178 -2.70 -1.29 9.81
C ASP A 178 -4.03 -1.64 9.10
N ILE A 179 -3.98 -2.58 8.15
CA ILE A 179 -5.15 -3.10 7.44
C ILE A 179 -5.50 -4.53 7.87
N ILE A 180 -4.76 -5.09 8.82
CA ILE A 180 -5.03 -6.41 9.39
C ILE A 180 -6.19 -6.32 10.39
N GLY A 181 -6.19 -5.30 11.23
CA GLY A 181 -7.25 -5.03 12.20
C GLY A 181 -8.54 -4.52 11.56
N GLU A 182 -9.64 -4.63 12.31
CA GLU A 182 -10.98 -4.21 11.86
C GLU A 182 -11.12 -2.68 11.73
N ALA A 183 -10.30 -1.89 12.43
CA ALA A 183 -10.40 -0.42 12.46
C ALA A 183 -10.39 0.20 11.06
N PHE A 184 -9.44 -0.21 10.20
CA PHE A 184 -9.35 0.28 8.83
C PHE A 184 -10.63 0.00 8.03
N TRP A 185 -11.18 -1.20 8.17
CA TRP A 185 -12.34 -1.61 7.39
C TRP A 185 -13.66 -1.03 7.91
N GLN A 186 -13.71 -0.68 9.19
CA GLN A 186 -14.80 0.10 9.78
C GLN A 186 -14.76 1.57 9.36
N GLU A 187 -13.55 2.13 9.16
CA GLU A 187 -13.36 3.49 8.65
C GLU A 187 -13.67 3.58 7.14
N TYR A 188 -13.33 2.53 6.36
CA TYR A 188 -13.52 2.47 4.91
C TYR A 188 -14.48 1.33 4.47
N PRO A 189 -15.73 1.25 4.99
CA PRO A 189 -16.63 0.12 4.75
C PRO A 189 -17.10 0.03 3.29
N TYR A 190 -17.02 1.17 2.58
CA TYR A 190 -17.42 1.28 1.17
C TYR A 190 -16.50 0.54 0.20
N LEU A 191 -15.28 0.21 0.62
CA LEU A 191 -14.35 -0.57 -0.19
C LEU A 191 -14.92 -1.96 -0.44
N LEU A 192 -15.37 -2.64 0.64
CA LEU A 192 -15.97 -3.97 0.56
C LEU A 192 -17.42 -3.89 0.08
N ASN A 193 -18.19 -2.92 0.58
CA ASN A 193 -19.60 -2.76 0.21
C ASN A 193 -19.87 -1.36 -0.37
N PRO A 194 -19.90 -1.20 -1.70
CA PRO A 194 -20.20 0.08 -2.33
C PRO A 194 -21.55 0.71 -1.91
N ASN A 195 -22.50 -0.10 -1.43
CA ASN A 195 -23.79 0.41 -0.91
C ASN A 195 -23.71 0.96 0.51
N ALA A 196 -22.62 0.74 1.26
CA ALA A 196 -22.44 1.28 2.62
C ALA A 196 -22.52 2.82 2.64
N LEU A 197 -22.13 3.49 1.55
CA LEU A 197 -22.23 4.95 1.39
C LEU A 197 -23.68 5.46 1.30
N LYS A 198 -24.66 4.59 1.03
CA LYS A 198 -26.08 4.97 1.00
C LYS A 198 -26.68 5.01 2.41
N ASN A 199 -26.17 4.18 3.32
CA ASN A 199 -26.68 4.10 4.68
C ASN A 199 -26.18 5.27 5.54
N LEU A 200 -24.97 5.78 5.28
CA LEU A 200 -24.41 6.98 5.91
C LEU A 200 -25.13 8.30 5.53
N LYS A 201 -26.15 8.25 4.65
CA LYS A 201 -26.95 9.43 4.26
C LYS A 201 -28.32 9.49 4.94
N ASN A 202 -28.69 8.46 5.71
CA ASN A 202 -30.01 8.34 6.33
C ASN A 202 -30.00 8.52 7.86
N GLU A 203 -28.88 8.98 8.41
CA GLU A 203 -28.74 9.50 9.78
C GLU A 203 -28.33 10.97 9.71
#